data_AF-A0A954X632-F1
#
_entry.id   AF-A0A954X632-F1
#
_cell.length_a   1.000
_cell.length_b   1.000
_cell.length_c   1.000
_cell.angle_alpha   90.00
_cell.angle_beta   90.00
_cell.angle_gamma   90.00
#
_symmetry.space_group_name_H-M   'P 1'
#
loop_
_entity.id
_entity.type
_entity.pdbx_description
1 polymer ?
#
loop_
_entity_poly.entity_id
_entity_poly.type
_entity_poly.pdbx_seq_one_letter_code
_entity_poly.pdbx_strand_id
1 'polypeptide(L)' 'MKLKDIEVGGRYRAKVSGSLTTVRVLDLKETSTFGGRYRTTIVAVNESTGRRITIRSAQRLRSRVEG' A
#
# COMPACT_ATOMS: atom_id res chain seq x y z
N MET A 1 10.62 3.12 1.14
CA MET A 1 9.48 3.03 2.08
C MET A 1 9.66 1.84 3.01
N LYS A 2 9.67 2.09 4.32
CA LYS A 2 9.50 1.04 5.34
C LYS A 2 8.02 0.95 5.71
N LEU A 3 7.60 -0.18 6.29
CA LEU A 3 6.20 -0.37 6.74
C LEU A 3 5.78 0.68 7.77
N LYS A 4 6.68 1.07 8.67
CA LYS A 4 6.44 2.08 9.70
C LYS A 4 6.21 3.50 9.18
N ASP A 5 6.57 3.77 7.93
CA ASP A 5 6.38 5.09 7.29
C ASP A 5 5.00 5.17 6.59
N ILE A 6 4.20 4.09 6.67
CA ILE A 6 2.90 3.96 6.03
C ILE A 6 1.82 4.17 7.06
N GLU A 7 0.94 5.14 6.79
CA GLU A 7 -0.17 5.52 7.64
C GLU A 7 -1.49 5.19 6.94
N VAL A 8 -2.44 4.67 7.70
CA VAL A 8 -3.81 4.51 7.24
C VAL A 8 -4.41 5.89 6.97
N GLY A 9 -5.09 6.04 5.84
CA GLY A 9 -5.59 7.32 5.35
C GLY A 9 -4.55 8.11 4.53
N GLY A 10 -3.26 7.77 4.62
CA GLY A 10 -2.18 8.42 3.88
C GLY A 10 -2.24 8.17 2.38
N ARG A 11 -1.78 9.15 1.59
CA ARG A 11 -1.66 9.08 0.13
C ARG A 11 -0.22 8.81 -0.29
N TYR A 12 -0.05 7.92 -1.26
CA TYR A 12 1.26 7.46 -1.69
C TYR A 12 1.32 7.25 -3.20
N ARG A 13 2.49 7.48 -3.81
CA ARG A 13 2.75 7.05 -5.19
C ARG A 13 3.08 5.56 -5.21
N ALA A 14 2.34 4.78 -5.99
CA ALA A 14 2.58 3.36 -6.19
C ALA A 14 2.57 3.00 -7.68
N LYS A 15 3.39 2.03 -8.08
CA LYS A 15 3.32 1.48 -9.44
C LYS A 15 2.25 0.38 -9.47
N VAL A 16 1.13 0.65 -10.14
CA VAL A 16 -0.01 -0.28 -10.30
C VAL A 16 -0.17 -0.54 -11.79
N SER A 17 -0.12 -1.83 -12.19
CA SER A 17 -0.27 -2.26 -13.58
C SER A 17 0.62 -1.52 -14.58
N GLY A 18 1.87 -1.23 -14.22
CA GLY A 18 2.83 -0.54 -15.10
C GLY A 18 2.88 0.97 -14.96
N SER A 19 1.88 1.59 -14.34
CA SER A 19 1.76 3.06 -14.24
C SER A 19 1.95 3.57 -12.82
N LEU A 20 2.59 4.74 -12.66
CA LEU A 20 2.77 5.40 -11.37
C LEU A 20 1.50 6.19 -11.03
N THR A 21 0.73 5.72 -10.06
CA THR A 21 -0.56 6.30 -9.66
C THR A 21 -0.55 6.68 -8.18
N THR A 22 -1.46 7.57 -7.79
CA THR A 22 -1.70 7.91 -6.38
C THR A 22 -2.69 6.92 -5.80
N VAL A 23 -2.31 6.33 -4.67
CA VAL A 23 -3.13 5.38 -3.92
C VAL A 23 -3.31 5.89 -2.51
N ARG A 24 -4.52 5.75 -1.98
CA ARG A 24 -4.83 6.05 -0.59
C ARG A 24 -4.89 4.75 0.21
N VAL A 25 -4.10 4.67 1.27
CA VAL A 25 -4.10 3.49 2.15
C VAL A 25 -5.38 3.50 2.97
N LEU A 26 -6.09 2.38 2.97
CA LEU A 26 -7.33 2.18 3.71
C LEU A 26 -7.11 1.35 4.97
N ASP A 27 -6.18 0.39 4.92
CA ASP A 27 -5.96 -0.57 6.00
C ASP A 27 -4.58 -1.23 5.89
N LEU A 28 -4.03 -1.67 7.02
CA LEU A 28 -2.80 -2.45 7.13
C LEU A 28 -3.12 -3.76 7.85
N LYS A 29 -3.19 -4.85 7.08
CA LYS A 29 -3.53 -6.18 7.63
C LYS A 29 -2.29 -7.01 7.84
N GLU A 30 -2.05 -7.48 9.05
CA GLU A 30 -1.09 -8.56 9.27
C GLU A 30 -1.72 -9.91 9.00
N THR A 31 -0.99 -10.78 8.30
CA THR A 31 -1.41 -12.14 8.02
C THR A 31 -0.23 -13.07 8.28
N SER A 32 -0.47 -14.11 9.06
CA SER A 32 0.52 -15.18 9.27
C SER A 32 0.63 -16.01 8.00
N THR A 33 1.84 -16.16 7.49
CA THR A 33 2.17 -17.14 6.46
C THR A 33 2.54 -18.48 7.11
N PHE A 34 2.40 -19.57 6.35
CA PHE A 34 2.74 -20.92 6.79
C PHE A 34 4.21 -20.94 7.27
N GLY A 35 4.44 -21.33 8.54
CA GLY A 35 5.76 -21.24 9.19
C GLY A 35 5.96 -20.05 10.14
N GLY A 36 4.88 -19.38 10.57
CA GLY A 36 4.92 -18.40 11.67
C GLY A 36 5.47 -17.02 11.31
N ARG A 37 5.77 -16.76 10.02
CA ARG A 37 6.19 -15.43 9.57
C ARG A 37 4.98 -14.53 9.35
N TYR A 38 4.97 -13.38 9.99
CA TYR A 38 3.96 -12.34 9.80
C TYR A 38 4.26 -11.54 8.53
N ARG A 39 3.23 -11.28 7.73
CA ARG A 39 3.30 -10.44 6.55
C ARG A 39 2.24 -9.35 6.63
N THR A 40 2.69 -8.11 6.62
CA THR A 40 1.79 -6.96 6.48
C THR A 40 1.38 -6.76 5.02
N THR A 41 0.07 -6.68 4.82
CA THR A 41 -0.59 -6.43 3.55
C THR A 41 -1.24 -5.06 3.61
N ILE A 42 -0.88 -4.20 2.67
CA ILE A 42 -1.41 -2.83 2.59
C ILE A 42 -2.62 -2.88 1.67
N VAL A 43 -3.77 -2.49 2.19
CA VAL A 43 -5.00 -2.36 1.41
C VAL A 43 -5.17 -0.89 1.07
N ALA A 44 -5.27 -0.58 -0.23
CA ALA A 44 -5.36 0.78 -0.71
C ALA A 44 -6.44 0.92 -1.79
N VAL A 45 -6.84 2.15 -2.08
CA VAL A 45 -7.66 2.49 -3.25
C VAL A 45 -6.82 3.29 -4.22
N ASN A 46 -6.89 2.94 -5.50
CA ASN A 46 -6.30 3.75 -6.56
C ASN A 46 -7.22 4.95 -6.82
N GLU A 47 -6.73 6.16 -6.54
CA GLU A 47 -7.54 7.39 -6.67
C GLU A 47 -7.88 7.71 -8.13
N SER A 48 -7.06 7.25 -9.10
CA SER A 48 -7.32 7.45 -10.52
C SER A 48 -8.45 6.57 -11.07
N THR A 49 -8.73 5.41 -10.45
CA THR A 49 -9.71 4.43 -10.97
C THR A 49 -10.80 4.06 -9.97
N GLY A 50 -10.70 4.50 -8.71
CA GLY A 50 -11.57 4.09 -7.61
C GLY A 50 -11.43 2.62 -7.19
N ARG A 51 -10.55 1.84 -7.83
CA ARG A 51 -10.43 0.40 -7.57
C ARG A 51 -9.65 0.13 -6.30
N ARG A 52 -10.17 -0.79 -5.47
CA ARG A 52 -9.46 -1.34 -4.33
C ARG A 52 -8.34 -2.26 -4.82
N ILE A 53 -7.16 -2.08 -4.26
CA ILE A 53 -5.95 -2.82 -4.59
C ILE A 53 -5.26 -3.32 -3.34
N THR A 54 -4.50 -4.39 -3.50
CA THR A 54 -3.74 -5.02 -2.42
C THR A 54 -2.25 -4.94 -2.75
N ILE A 55 -1.50 -4.26 -1.89
CA ILE A 55 -0.06 -4.06 -2.02
C ILE A 55 0.64 -4.94 -0.96
N ARG A 56 1.32 -5.99 -1.42
CA ARG A 56 1.95 -6.99 -0.55
C ARG A 56 3.36 -6.62 -0.04
N SER A 57 3.82 -5.39 -0.30
CA SER A 57 5.13 -4.90 0.12
C SER A 57 5.17 -3.37 0.13
N ALA A 58 5.66 -2.81 1.23
CA ALA A 58 5.88 -1.37 1.40
C ALA A 58 6.82 -0.77 0.33
N GLN A 59 7.77 -1.54 -0.19
CA GLN A 59 8.70 -1.07 -1.23
C GLN A 59 8.01 -0.69 -2.54
N ARG A 60 6.78 -1.14 -2.76
CA ARG A 60 5.97 -0.74 -3.93
C ARG A 60 5.41 0.66 -3.80
N LEU A 61 5.35 1.21 -2.58
CA LEU A 61 5.10 2.62 -2.34
C LEU A 61 6.44 3.36 -2.50
N ARG A 62 6.45 4.40 -3.35
CA ARG A 62 7.66 5.14 -3.69
C ARG A 62 7.86 6.34 -2.77
N SER A 63 6.81 7.14 -2.59
CA SER A 63 6.84 8.35 -1.79
C SER A 63 5.45 8.66 -1.24
N ARG A 64 5.40 9.37 -0.12
CA ARG A 64 4.17 10.03 0.37
C ARG A 64 3.83 11.15 -0.60
N VAL A 65 2.54 11.32 -0.87
CA VAL A 65 2.01 12.47 -1.59
C VAL A 65 1.38 13.37 -0.54
N GLU A 66 1.95 14.56 -0.37
CA GLU A 66 1.27 15.63 0.35
C GLU A 66 0.29 16.27 -0.63
N GLY A 67 -0.93 16.50 -0.16
CA GLY A 67 -2.00 17.14 -0.90
C GLY A 67 -3.02 17.68 0.07
#